data_AF-A0AAV6HSW3-F1
#
_entry.id   AF-A0AAV6HSW3-F1
#
_cell.length_a   1.000
_cell.length_b   1.000
_cell.length_c   1.000
_cell.angle_alpha   90.00
_cell.angle_beta   90.00
_cell.angle_gamma   90.00
#
_symmetry.space_group_name_H-M   'P 1'
#
loop_
_entity.id
_entity.type
_entity.pdbx_description
1 polymer ?
#
loop_
_entity_poly.entity_id
_entity_poly.type
_entity_poly.pdbx_seq_one_letter_code
_entity_poly.pdbx_strand_id
1 'polypeptide(L)'
;MDHQDGQLGAKELFQAQSHLYKHAFSFANSMCLNCAVQLGIPDIIHNHKQPITLPELVSSLHLPPEKTNSIHRLLRLLVHLGFFATTKHNTNEGDQEGYVLTPSSRLLLRSEITNLSPFVRAMVDPVMVTPWQFLGDWFQGNETTVFETAHGVGMWEFCDQNPKFNHTFNEAMASDSKMMNFVVGECKAVFEGLSSLVDVGGGTGLIARIILDAYPHIKCTVFDLPHVIANLPESKNLSYVGGDMFESIPSADAILFKCVLHNWSDEDCVKILKRCKEAIPSKDDGGKVIIIDMVIDGERDEHDIAETKLVFDILMMVLVTGRERTEKEWEHIFLQAGFSHYKITPIFGLRSLIEANNWHGCNNSMELWSGVPRCGKVDHPPIPDMRNVMSGMGIRDILLIPDIFLGVKRRFFLKVFLDRHVYYHQTNHSSHPILNGQLGYGWFRSD
;
A
#
# COMPACT_ATOMS: atom_id res chain seq x y z
N MET A 1 -16.05 -42.80 9.28
CA MET A 1 -15.12 -41.64 9.26
C MET A 1 -15.72 -40.64 10.22
N ASP A 2 -15.35 -40.78 11.49
CA ASP A 2 -15.90 -39.98 12.57
C ASP A 2 -15.35 -38.56 12.48
N HIS A 3 -16.23 -37.60 12.24
CA HIS A 3 -16.02 -36.20 12.58
C HIS A 3 -16.01 -36.10 14.11
N GLN A 4 -14.82 -36.10 14.72
CA GLN A 4 -14.67 -35.55 16.06
C GLN A 4 -14.78 -34.02 15.94
N ASP A 5 -15.97 -33.50 16.23
CA ASP A 5 -16.11 -32.14 16.75
C ASP A 5 -15.32 -32.08 18.06
N GLY A 6 -14.02 -31.76 17.95
CA GLY A 6 -13.15 -31.54 19.10
C GLY A 6 -13.66 -30.33 19.86
N GLN A 7 -14.25 -30.57 21.05
CA GLN A 7 -14.70 -29.52 21.94
C GLN A 7 -13.50 -28.63 22.29
N LEU A 8 -13.48 -27.38 21.78
CA LEU A 8 -12.40 -26.42 22.00
C LEU A 8 -12.16 -26.22 23.50
N GLY A 9 -10.89 -26.16 23.90
CA GLY A 9 -10.55 -25.90 25.30
C GLY A 9 -10.96 -24.50 25.74
N ALA A 10 -11.27 -24.30 27.03
CA ALA A 10 -11.67 -22.99 27.55
C ALA A 10 -10.66 -21.87 27.21
N LYS A 11 -9.36 -22.16 27.24
CA LYS A 11 -8.31 -21.21 26.85
C LYS A 11 -8.40 -20.79 25.38
N GLU A 12 -8.65 -21.73 24.48
CA GLU A 12 -8.79 -21.47 23.05
C GLU A 12 -10.04 -20.63 22.78
N LEU A 13 -11.15 -20.90 23.50
CA LEU A 13 -12.37 -20.10 23.42
C LEU A 13 -12.14 -18.63 23.83
N PHE A 14 -11.39 -18.37 24.91
CA PHE A 14 -11.07 -16.99 25.31
C PHE A 14 -10.12 -16.27 24.35
N GLN A 15 -9.19 -17.00 23.71
CA GLN A 15 -8.34 -16.45 22.66
C GLN A 15 -9.16 -16.10 21.42
N ALA A 16 -10.06 -17.00 21.00
CA ALA A 16 -10.99 -16.77 19.89
C ALA A 16 -11.93 -15.59 20.18
N GLN A 17 -12.45 -15.47 21.41
CA GLN A 17 -13.28 -14.34 21.82
C GLN A 17 -12.52 -13.00 21.72
N SER A 18 -11.26 -12.98 22.15
CA SER A 18 -10.42 -11.78 22.06
C SER A 18 -10.17 -11.38 20.61
N HIS A 19 -9.91 -12.35 19.73
CA HIS A 19 -9.76 -12.12 18.30
C HIS A 19 -11.05 -11.58 17.68
N LEU A 20 -12.21 -12.17 18.01
CA LEU A 20 -13.51 -11.70 17.56
C LEU A 20 -13.77 -10.24 17.97
N TYR A 21 -13.53 -9.89 19.23
CA TYR A 21 -13.73 -8.53 19.72
C TYR A 21 -12.78 -7.52 19.10
N LYS A 22 -11.53 -7.90 18.83
CA LYS A 22 -10.57 -7.04 18.10
C LYS A 22 -11.17 -6.58 16.76
N HIS A 23 -11.75 -7.49 15.99
CA HIS A 23 -12.32 -7.14 14.67
C HIS A 23 -13.69 -6.47 14.80
N ALA A 24 -14.55 -6.89 15.73
CA ALA A 24 -15.85 -6.27 15.98
C ALA A 24 -15.74 -4.78 16.37
N PHE A 25 -14.69 -4.40 17.10
CA PHE A 25 -14.44 -3.01 17.50
C PHE A 25 -13.41 -2.28 16.62
N SER A 26 -12.98 -2.87 15.50
CA SER A 26 -11.96 -2.28 14.62
C SER A 26 -12.34 -0.90 14.08
N PHE A 27 -13.63 -0.65 13.83
CA PHE A 27 -14.15 0.66 13.42
C PHE A 27 -13.78 1.79 14.41
N ALA A 28 -13.69 1.47 15.71
CA ALA A 28 -13.35 2.44 16.74
C ALA A 28 -11.91 2.95 16.56
N ASN A 29 -11.00 2.13 16.04
CA ASN A 29 -9.63 2.55 15.73
C ASN A 29 -9.63 3.64 14.66
N SER A 30 -10.36 3.43 13.56
CA SER A 30 -10.50 4.41 12.47
C SER A 30 -11.12 5.72 12.96
N MET A 31 -12.18 5.64 13.77
CA MET A 31 -12.84 6.80 14.36
C MET A 31 -11.92 7.57 15.33
N CYS A 32 -11.13 6.87 16.15
CA CYS A 32 -10.17 7.48 17.05
C CYS A 32 -9.05 8.20 16.30
N LEU A 33 -8.55 7.60 15.22
CA LEU A 33 -7.54 8.23 14.35
C LEU A 33 -8.09 9.51 13.71
N ASN A 34 -9.30 9.44 13.14
CA ASN A 34 -9.97 10.60 12.57
C ASN A 34 -10.21 11.70 13.62
N CYS A 35 -10.60 11.34 14.85
CA CYS A 35 -10.74 12.30 15.94
C CYS A 35 -9.43 13.04 16.23
N ALA A 36 -8.30 12.34 16.27
CA ALA A 36 -6.99 12.99 16.46
C ALA A 36 -6.64 13.96 15.32
N VAL A 37 -6.97 13.61 14.08
CA VAL A 37 -6.83 14.48 12.90
C VAL A 37 -7.73 15.72 13.00
N GLN A 38 -9.00 15.55 13.37
CA GLN A 38 -9.96 16.64 13.53
C GLN A 38 -9.53 17.63 14.61
N LEU A 39 -9.03 17.11 15.73
CA LEU A 39 -8.50 17.91 16.84
C LEU A 39 -7.15 18.56 16.54
N GLY A 40 -6.48 18.20 15.44
CA GLY A 40 -5.16 18.76 15.09
C GLY A 40 -4.04 18.30 16.03
N ILE A 41 -4.21 17.15 16.70
CA ILE A 41 -3.23 16.59 17.65
C ILE A 41 -1.85 16.41 16.98
N PRO A 42 -1.72 15.85 15.76
CA PRO A 42 -0.43 15.72 15.10
C PRO A 42 0.30 17.05 14.93
N ASP A 43 -0.41 18.08 14.46
CA ASP A 43 0.16 19.42 14.23
C ASP A 43 0.60 20.09 15.54
N ILE A 44 -0.19 19.96 16.61
CA ILE A 44 0.16 20.51 17.93
C ILE A 44 1.45 19.87 18.47
N ILE A 45 1.54 18.53 18.44
CA ILE A 45 2.75 17.81 18.86
C ILE A 45 3.95 18.25 17.99
N HIS A 46 3.76 18.37 16.67
CA HIS A 46 4.82 18.81 15.76
C HIS A 46 5.31 20.24 16.05
N ASN A 47 4.38 21.15 16.33
CA ASN A 47 4.67 22.56 16.55
C ASN A 47 5.27 22.81 17.93
N HIS A 48 5.07 21.91 18.90
CA HIS A 48 5.69 21.96 20.21
C HIS A 48 7.23 21.75 20.16
N LYS A 49 7.75 21.12 19.10
CA LYS A 49 9.19 20.85 18.84
C LYS A 49 9.92 19.98 19.87
N GLN A 50 9.28 19.61 20.96
CA GLN A 50 9.76 18.69 21.99
C GLN A 50 8.60 17.76 22.42
N PRO A 51 8.86 16.66 23.16
CA PRO A 51 7.79 15.84 23.71
C PRO A 51 6.77 16.69 24.47
N ILE A 52 5.48 16.52 24.20
CA ILE A 52 4.42 17.32 24.84
C ILE A 52 3.73 16.51 25.93
N THR A 53 3.60 17.07 27.13
CA THR A 53 2.89 16.40 28.22
C THR A 53 1.37 16.42 27.99
N LEU A 54 0.63 15.54 28.67
CA LEU A 54 -0.83 15.52 28.55
C LEU A 54 -1.49 16.88 28.92
N PRO A 55 -1.12 17.55 30.03
CA PRO A 55 -1.70 18.85 30.36
C PRO A 55 -1.40 19.94 29.32
N GLU A 56 -0.17 19.99 28.81
CA GLU A 56 0.22 20.94 27.77
C GLU A 56 -0.55 20.71 26.47
N LEU A 57 -0.75 19.45 26.09
CA LEU A 57 -1.52 19.09 24.90
C LEU A 57 -3.00 19.48 25.06
N VAL A 58 -3.63 19.16 26.19
CA VAL A 58 -5.04 19.53 26.46
C VAL A 58 -5.22 21.05 26.47
N SER A 59 -4.27 21.78 27.06
CA SER A 59 -4.25 23.24 27.05
C SER A 59 -4.14 23.80 25.63
N SER A 60 -3.23 23.24 24.82
CA SER A 60 -3.03 23.65 23.41
C SER A 60 -4.24 23.34 22.53
N LEU A 61 -4.99 22.28 22.86
CA LEU A 61 -6.24 21.94 22.19
C LEU A 61 -7.41 22.85 22.59
N HIS A 62 -7.23 23.73 23.59
CA HIS A 62 -8.28 24.58 24.16
C HIS A 62 -9.51 23.78 24.65
N LEU A 63 -9.27 22.57 25.17
CA LEU A 63 -10.32 21.69 25.66
C LEU A 63 -10.62 21.93 27.15
N PRO A 64 -11.87 21.72 27.58
CA PRO A 64 -12.21 21.80 29.01
C PRO A 64 -11.40 20.79 29.84
N PRO A 65 -10.92 21.14 31.06
CA PRO A 65 -10.10 20.27 31.89
C PRO A 65 -10.72 18.90 32.17
N GLU A 66 -12.05 18.80 32.26
CA GLU A 66 -12.79 17.55 32.45
C GLU A 66 -12.60 16.53 31.30
N LYS A 67 -12.13 16.98 30.12
CA LYS A 67 -11.83 16.11 28.97
C LYS A 67 -10.43 15.51 29.01
N THR A 68 -9.57 15.92 29.95
CA THR A 68 -8.18 15.44 30.07
C THR A 68 -8.11 13.91 30.12
N ASN A 69 -8.94 13.27 30.97
CA ASN A 69 -8.98 11.82 31.08
C ASN A 69 -9.47 11.14 29.78
N SER A 70 -10.37 11.77 29.03
CA SER A 70 -10.84 11.25 27.74
C SER A 70 -9.75 11.32 26.68
N ILE A 71 -9.02 12.44 26.61
CA ILE A 71 -7.87 12.60 25.70
C ILE A 71 -6.77 11.60 26.03
N HIS A 72 -6.48 11.39 27.32
CA HIS A 72 -5.54 10.36 27.74
C HIS A 72 -5.93 8.96 27.23
N ARG A 73 -7.22 8.58 27.35
CA ARG A 73 -7.70 7.27 26.87
C ARG A 73 -7.58 7.14 25.35
N LEU A 74 -7.88 8.20 24.61
CA LEU A 74 -7.72 8.26 23.15
C LEU A 74 -6.25 8.08 22.75
N LEU A 75 -5.35 8.86 23.35
CA LEU A 75 -3.92 8.80 23.06
C LEU A 75 -3.31 7.46 23.45
N ARG A 76 -3.73 6.86 24.56
CA ARG A 76 -3.26 5.52 24.95
C ARG A 76 -3.55 4.46 23.89
N LEU A 77 -4.73 4.51 23.27
CA LEU A 77 -5.06 3.63 22.14
C LEU A 77 -4.20 3.97 20.92
N LEU A 78 -4.08 5.25 20.54
CA LEU A 78 -3.31 5.66 19.36
C LEU A 78 -1.80 5.44 19.50
N VAL A 79 -1.27 5.46 20.72
CA VAL A 79 0.11 5.02 21.03
C VAL A 79 0.24 3.52 20.83
N HIS A 80 -0.71 2.72 21.34
CA HIS A 80 -0.71 1.28 21.14
C HIS A 80 -0.80 0.88 19.66
N LEU A 81 -1.57 1.65 18.87
CA LEU A 81 -1.68 1.47 17.42
C LEU A 81 -0.47 2.05 16.64
N GLY A 82 0.53 2.61 17.32
CA GLY A 82 1.77 3.10 16.70
C GLY A 82 1.67 4.45 15.99
N PHE A 83 0.56 5.19 16.13
CA PHE A 83 0.46 6.56 15.61
C PHE A 83 1.24 7.55 16.46
N PHE A 84 1.32 7.35 17.77
CA PHE A 84 2.14 8.17 18.66
C PHE A 84 3.08 7.28 19.46
N ALA A 85 4.09 7.87 20.06
CA ALA A 85 4.93 7.20 21.03
C ALA A 85 5.05 8.06 22.29
N THR A 86 5.38 7.44 23.41
CA THR A 86 5.72 8.15 24.64
C THR A 86 7.21 8.12 24.89
N THR A 87 7.74 9.20 25.44
CA THR A 87 9.16 9.32 25.83
C THR A 87 9.27 10.12 27.12
N LYS A 88 10.41 9.99 27.81
CA LYS A 88 10.70 10.81 28.97
C LYS A 88 10.92 12.26 28.54
N HIS A 89 10.29 13.17 29.28
CA HIS A 89 10.42 14.60 29.10
C HIS A 89 10.84 15.25 30.43
N ASN A 90 12.02 15.85 30.45
CA ASN A 90 12.52 16.53 31.65
C ASN A 90 11.86 17.90 31.74
N THR A 91 10.87 18.01 32.62
CA THR A 91 10.21 19.28 32.93
C THR A 91 10.83 19.89 34.19
N ASN A 92 10.52 21.17 34.46
CA ASN A 92 10.90 21.82 35.71
C ASN A 92 10.29 21.14 36.96
N GLU A 93 9.25 20.32 36.78
CA GLU A 93 8.56 19.57 37.83
C GLU A 93 9.05 18.11 37.95
N GLY A 94 10.09 17.73 37.20
CA GLY A 94 10.66 16.38 37.16
C GLY A 94 10.44 15.65 35.83
N ASP A 95 10.83 14.37 35.79
CA ASP A 95 10.63 13.50 34.64
C ASP A 95 9.13 13.20 34.46
N GLN A 96 8.54 13.67 33.36
CA GLN A 96 7.17 13.37 32.96
C GLN A 96 7.14 12.56 31.65
N GLU A 97 6.02 11.90 31.39
CA GLU A 97 5.78 11.25 30.11
C GLU A 97 5.29 12.28 29.08
N GLY A 98 5.99 12.38 27.95
CA GLY A 98 5.62 13.25 26.84
C GLY A 98 5.30 12.45 25.57
N TYR A 99 4.34 12.93 24.80
CA TYR A 99 3.95 12.35 23.52
C TYR A 99 4.81 12.91 22.38
N VAL A 100 5.19 12.03 21.45
CA VAL A 100 5.90 12.37 20.21
C VAL A 100 5.25 11.71 19.00
N LEU A 101 5.51 12.27 17.82
CA LEU A 101 5.06 11.69 16.55
C LEU A 101 5.89 10.46 16.16
N THR A 102 5.24 9.52 15.49
CA THR A 102 5.87 8.39 14.78
C THR A 102 5.90 8.69 13.27
N PRO A 103 6.55 7.87 12.43
CA PRO A 103 6.45 8.00 10.99
C PRO A 103 4.99 8.04 10.49
N SER A 104 4.10 7.24 11.07
CA SER A 104 2.68 7.17 10.67
C SER A 104 1.93 8.47 10.96
N SER A 105 2.08 9.07 12.15
CA SER A 105 1.41 10.36 12.44
C SER A 105 2.04 11.55 11.76
N ARG A 106 3.30 11.46 11.32
CA ARG A 106 3.92 12.52 10.48
C ARG A 106 3.22 12.65 9.12
N LEU A 107 2.66 11.57 8.59
CA LEU A 107 1.83 11.62 7.37
C LEU A 107 0.50 12.38 7.59
N LEU A 108 0.16 12.76 8.82
CA LEU A 108 -1.07 13.50 9.15
C LEU A 108 -0.83 15.00 9.33
N LEU A 109 0.41 15.48 9.17
CA LEU A 109 0.77 16.89 9.35
C LEU A 109 0.28 17.73 8.19
N ARG A 110 -0.43 18.82 8.47
CA ARG A 110 -1.02 19.68 7.44
C ARG A 110 0.02 20.44 6.62
N SER A 111 1.16 20.75 7.24
CA SER A 111 2.26 21.49 6.62
C SER A 111 3.11 20.63 5.68
N GLU A 112 3.04 19.31 5.79
CA GLU A 112 3.87 18.41 5.00
C GLU A 112 3.29 18.16 3.62
N ILE A 113 4.17 18.01 2.63
CA ILE A 113 3.76 17.73 1.25
C ILE A 113 2.98 16.41 1.21
N THR A 114 3.38 15.40 1.99
CA THR A 114 2.79 14.05 2.06
C THR A 114 1.56 13.94 2.99
N ASN A 115 0.90 15.05 3.32
CA ASN A 115 -0.28 15.05 4.19
C ASN A 115 -1.43 14.15 3.66
N LEU A 116 -1.74 13.07 4.40
CA LEU A 116 -2.83 12.11 4.17
C LEU A 116 -4.04 12.31 5.10
N SER A 117 -4.07 13.38 5.90
CA SER A 117 -5.24 13.68 6.73
C SER A 117 -6.57 13.83 5.96
N PRO A 118 -6.62 14.35 4.72
CA PRO A 118 -7.86 14.34 3.93
C PRO A 118 -8.33 12.92 3.60
N PHE A 119 -7.42 12.02 3.24
CA PHE A 119 -7.74 10.61 2.99
C PHE A 119 -8.37 9.92 4.20
N VAL A 120 -7.76 10.05 5.38
CA VAL A 120 -8.29 9.48 6.63
C VAL A 120 -9.71 10.00 6.92
N ARG A 121 -9.95 11.30 6.73
CA ARG A 121 -11.27 11.92 6.95
C ARG A 121 -12.32 11.37 5.99
N ALA A 122 -11.99 11.25 4.70
CA ALA A 122 -12.92 10.75 3.69
C ALA A 122 -13.31 9.28 3.92
N MET A 123 -12.36 8.43 4.32
CA MET A 123 -12.64 7.00 4.54
C MET A 123 -13.61 6.72 5.70
N VAL A 124 -13.81 7.67 6.61
CA VAL A 124 -14.80 7.57 7.69
C VAL A 124 -15.97 8.53 7.52
N ASP A 125 -16.09 9.18 6.35
CA ASP A 125 -17.25 10.00 6.02
C ASP A 125 -18.51 9.12 5.98
N PRO A 126 -19.67 9.58 6.51
CA PRO A 126 -20.91 8.82 6.45
C PRO A 126 -21.29 8.31 5.06
N VAL A 127 -20.96 9.04 3.99
CA VAL A 127 -21.23 8.59 2.61
C VAL A 127 -20.45 7.31 2.29
N MET A 128 -19.21 7.20 2.77
CA MET A 128 -18.33 6.05 2.52
C MET A 128 -18.62 4.87 3.46
N VAL A 129 -19.08 5.15 4.69
CA VAL A 129 -19.30 4.12 5.73
C VAL A 129 -20.70 3.51 5.68
N THR A 130 -21.73 4.29 5.30
CA THR A 130 -23.13 3.81 5.23
C THR A 130 -23.31 2.55 4.37
N PRO A 131 -22.72 2.44 3.17
CA PRO A 131 -22.87 1.24 2.32
C PRO A 131 -22.51 -0.07 3.02
N TRP A 132 -21.52 -0.07 3.90
CA TRP A 132 -21.08 -1.26 4.63
C TRP A 132 -22.18 -1.89 5.49
N GLN A 133 -23.20 -1.12 5.88
CA GLN A 133 -24.35 -1.62 6.63
C GLN A 133 -25.31 -2.46 5.78
N PHE A 134 -25.22 -2.37 4.46
CA PHE A 134 -26.10 -3.07 3.51
C PHE A 134 -25.48 -4.33 2.91
N LEU A 135 -24.23 -4.67 3.25
CA LEU A 135 -23.50 -5.82 2.69
C LEU A 135 -24.27 -7.14 2.81
N GLY A 136 -24.84 -7.42 3.97
CA GLY A 136 -25.58 -8.66 4.23
C GLY A 136 -26.84 -8.82 3.37
N ASP A 137 -27.56 -7.71 3.15
CA ASP A 137 -28.77 -7.70 2.32
C ASP A 137 -28.40 -7.73 0.83
N TRP A 138 -27.32 -7.04 0.44
CA TRP A 138 -26.82 -7.01 -0.92
C TRP A 138 -26.48 -8.41 -1.46
N PHE A 139 -25.77 -9.23 -0.67
CA PHE A 139 -25.45 -10.62 -1.04
C PHE A 139 -26.68 -11.51 -1.27
N GLN A 140 -27.87 -11.11 -0.83
CA GLN A 140 -29.08 -11.92 -0.94
C GLN A 140 -29.89 -11.67 -2.22
N GLY A 141 -29.58 -10.65 -3.03
CA GLY A 141 -30.30 -10.48 -4.29
C GLY A 141 -30.30 -9.10 -4.93
N ASN A 142 -29.24 -8.29 -4.77
CA ASN A 142 -29.13 -7.04 -5.50
C ASN A 142 -28.10 -7.12 -6.64
N GLU A 143 -28.44 -6.58 -7.81
CA GLU A 143 -27.55 -6.50 -8.99
C GLU A 143 -26.71 -5.22 -9.01
N THR A 144 -27.15 -4.16 -8.30
CA THR A 144 -26.46 -2.86 -8.20
C THR A 144 -25.28 -2.91 -7.22
N THR A 145 -24.42 -1.90 -7.16
CA THR A 145 -23.35 -1.86 -6.14
C THR A 145 -23.92 -1.70 -4.73
N VAL A 146 -23.14 -2.03 -3.69
CA VAL A 146 -23.58 -1.81 -2.29
C VAL A 146 -23.78 -0.30 -2.02
N PHE A 147 -22.94 0.54 -2.61
CA PHE A 147 -23.08 1.99 -2.57
C PHE A 147 -24.42 2.46 -3.16
N GLU A 148 -24.77 1.98 -4.34
CA GLU A 148 -26.04 2.31 -4.99
C GLU A 148 -27.24 1.78 -4.21
N THR A 149 -27.12 0.61 -3.58
CA THR A 149 -28.13 0.10 -2.65
C THR A 149 -28.41 1.09 -1.51
N ALA A 150 -27.37 1.70 -0.98
CA ALA A 150 -27.45 2.60 0.18
C ALA A 150 -27.89 4.02 -0.18
N HIS A 151 -27.46 4.53 -1.34
CA HIS A 151 -27.64 5.94 -1.72
C HIS A 151 -28.61 6.16 -2.89
N GLY A 152 -29.05 5.09 -3.55
CA GLY A 152 -30.01 5.11 -4.67
C GLY A 152 -29.42 5.43 -6.04
N VAL A 153 -28.15 5.85 -6.11
CA VAL A 153 -27.39 6.12 -7.35
C VAL A 153 -25.94 5.66 -7.18
N GLY A 154 -25.25 5.40 -8.30
CA GLY A 154 -23.84 5.00 -8.28
C GLY A 154 -22.90 6.11 -7.74
N MET A 155 -21.71 5.72 -7.30
CA MET A 155 -20.71 6.62 -6.67
C MET A 155 -20.41 7.88 -7.49
N TRP A 156 -20.17 7.74 -8.79
CA TRP A 156 -19.79 8.87 -9.64
C TRP A 156 -20.95 9.84 -9.87
N GLU A 157 -22.17 9.31 -10.08
CA GLU A 157 -23.38 10.13 -10.17
C GLU A 157 -23.69 10.81 -8.83
N PHE A 158 -23.48 10.13 -7.70
CA PHE A 158 -23.60 10.73 -6.38
C PHE A 158 -22.64 11.91 -6.20
N CYS A 159 -21.39 11.79 -6.60
CA CYS A 159 -20.42 12.88 -6.57
C CYS A 159 -20.87 14.08 -7.41
N ASP A 160 -21.36 13.85 -8.63
CA ASP A 160 -21.87 14.92 -9.51
C ASP A 160 -23.05 15.67 -8.86
N GLN A 161 -23.99 14.93 -8.24
CA GLN A 161 -25.15 15.50 -7.56
C GLN A 161 -24.81 16.15 -6.20
N ASN A 162 -23.66 15.84 -5.60
CA ASN A 162 -23.27 16.28 -4.26
C ASN A 162 -21.90 17.00 -4.25
N PRO A 163 -21.85 18.30 -4.63
CA PRO A 163 -20.59 19.05 -4.73
C PRO A 163 -19.73 19.07 -3.46
N LYS A 164 -20.38 19.05 -2.28
CA LYS A 164 -19.67 19.00 -1.00
C LYS A 164 -18.89 17.69 -0.83
N PHE A 165 -19.52 16.56 -1.13
CA PHE A 165 -18.87 15.26 -1.02
C PHE A 165 -17.83 15.08 -2.13
N ASN A 166 -18.14 15.51 -3.36
CA ASN A 166 -17.17 15.53 -4.45
C ASN A 166 -15.90 16.30 -4.08
N HIS A 167 -16.03 17.46 -3.42
CA HIS A 167 -14.88 18.20 -2.93
C HIS A 167 -14.06 17.40 -1.90
N THR A 168 -14.71 16.80 -0.90
CA THR A 168 -14.05 15.95 0.10
C THR A 168 -13.33 14.76 -0.55
N PHE A 169 -13.97 14.09 -1.50
CA PHE A 169 -13.41 12.95 -2.22
C PHE A 169 -12.19 13.37 -3.06
N ASN A 170 -12.30 14.47 -3.81
CA ASN A 170 -11.19 14.99 -4.62
C ASN A 170 -10.01 15.46 -3.75
N GLU A 171 -10.27 16.08 -2.59
CA GLU A 171 -9.22 16.43 -1.62
C GLU A 171 -8.50 15.17 -1.10
N ALA A 172 -9.26 14.10 -0.81
CA ALA A 172 -8.70 12.82 -0.38
C ALA A 172 -7.83 12.17 -1.46
N MET A 173 -8.30 12.09 -2.71
CA MET A 173 -7.53 11.52 -3.82
C MET A 173 -6.27 12.34 -4.13
N ALA A 174 -6.37 13.68 -4.09
CA ALA A 174 -5.21 14.54 -4.23
C ALA A 174 -4.20 14.35 -3.08
N SER A 175 -4.68 14.11 -1.86
CA SER A 175 -3.84 13.86 -0.70
C SER A 175 -2.97 12.60 -0.86
N ASP A 176 -3.58 11.49 -1.31
CA ASP A 176 -2.89 10.23 -1.60
C ASP A 176 -1.89 10.39 -2.77
N SER A 177 -2.26 11.15 -3.81
CA SER A 177 -1.41 11.40 -4.97
C SER A 177 -0.11 12.15 -4.67
N LYS A 178 0.04 12.80 -3.51
CA LYS A 178 1.33 13.42 -3.10
C LYS A 178 2.44 12.41 -2.90
N MET A 179 2.10 11.15 -2.61
CA MET A 179 3.06 10.05 -2.51
C MET A 179 3.71 9.72 -3.87
N MET A 180 3.13 10.19 -4.99
CA MET A 180 3.67 9.99 -6.32
C MET A 180 5.02 10.67 -6.57
N ASN A 181 5.41 11.67 -5.75
CA ASN A 181 6.74 12.27 -5.83
C ASN A 181 7.85 11.21 -5.71
N PHE A 182 7.67 10.21 -4.83
CA PHE A 182 8.62 9.12 -4.67
C PHE A 182 8.64 8.21 -5.89
N VAL A 183 7.47 7.90 -6.45
CA VAL A 183 7.36 7.06 -7.65
C VAL A 183 8.05 7.68 -8.85
N VAL A 184 7.76 8.95 -9.13
CA VAL A 184 8.34 9.68 -10.25
C VAL A 184 9.86 9.85 -10.08
N GLY A 185 10.33 9.99 -8.84
CA GLY A 185 11.76 10.10 -8.50
C GLY A 185 12.53 8.78 -8.62
N GLU A 186 11.93 7.66 -8.20
CA GLU A 186 12.59 6.34 -8.15
C GLU A 186 12.43 5.55 -9.46
N CYS A 187 11.33 5.73 -10.20
CA CYS A 187 11.04 5.03 -11.45
C CYS A 187 11.43 5.81 -12.70
N LYS A 188 12.62 6.41 -12.72
CA LYS A 188 13.02 7.31 -13.82
C LYS A 188 12.91 6.68 -15.20
N ALA A 189 13.35 5.43 -15.33
CA ALA A 189 13.30 4.67 -16.57
C ALA A 189 11.88 4.52 -17.17
N VAL A 190 10.82 4.70 -16.38
CA VAL A 190 9.44 4.65 -16.87
C VAL A 190 9.11 5.89 -17.69
N PHE A 191 9.61 7.05 -17.28
CA PHE A 191 9.31 8.38 -17.84
C PHE A 191 10.40 8.88 -18.82
N GLU A 192 11.61 8.32 -18.75
CA GLU A 192 12.69 8.64 -19.67
C GLU A 192 12.30 8.37 -21.13
N GLY A 193 12.59 9.34 -22.01
CA GLY A 193 12.32 9.24 -23.45
C GLY A 193 10.90 9.65 -23.88
N LEU A 194 9.98 9.89 -22.94
CA LEU A 194 8.64 10.38 -23.27
C LEU A 194 8.68 11.85 -23.69
N SER A 195 7.93 12.21 -24.73
CA SER A 195 7.68 13.59 -25.14
C SER A 195 6.28 14.07 -24.75
N SER A 196 5.34 13.14 -24.59
CA SER A 196 3.94 13.41 -24.20
C SER A 196 3.38 12.31 -23.30
N LEU A 197 2.53 12.71 -22.35
CA LEU A 197 1.85 11.81 -21.42
C LEU A 197 0.41 12.28 -21.18
N VAL A 198 -0.55 11.36 -21.19
CA VAL A 198 -1.93 11.62 -20.78
C VAL A 198 -2.19 10.97 -19.43
N ASP A 199 -2.62 11.75 -18.45
CA ASP A 199 -3.02 11.33 -17.11
C ASP A 199 -4.55 11.16 -17.09
N VAL A 200 -5.03 9.93 -17.26
CA VAL A 200 -6.46 9.59 -17.35
C VAL A 200 -7.03 9.44 -15.96
N GLY A 201 -8.15 10.12 -15.67
CA GLY A 201 -8.65 10.26 -14.30
C GLY A 201 -7.72 11.12 -13.45
N GLY A 202 -6.95 12.03 -14.07
CA GLY A 202 -5.93 12.83 -13.39
C GLY A 202 -6.48 13.90 -12.44
N GLY A 203 -7.80 14.04 -12.37
CA GLY A 203 -8.52 14.95 -11.48
C GLY A 203 -8.06 16.39 -11.65
N THR A 204 -7.61 17.00 -10.55
CA THR A 204 -7.12 18.39 -10.58
C THR A 204 -5.75 18.54 -11.24
N GLY A 205 -5.08 17.45 -11.65
CA GLY A 205 -3.80 17.46 -12.36
C GLY A 205 -2.56 17.48 -11.46
N LEU A 206 -2.68 16.98 -10.22
CA LEU A 206 -1.56 16.96 -9.29
C LEU A 206 -0.41 16.05 -9.77
N ILE A 207 -0.72 14.87 -10.29
CA ILE A 207 0.29 13.91 -10.74
C ILE A 207 1.01 14.47 -11.96
N ALA A 208 0.27 15.00 -12.94
CA ALA A 208 0.83 15.71 -14.08
C ALA A 208 1.80 16.82 -13.65
N ARG A 209 1.47 17.62 -12.61
CA ARG A 209 2.39 18.62 -12.06
C ARG A 209 3.65 18.02 -11.44
N ILE A 210 3.52 16.96 -10.65
CA ILE A 210 4.68 16.24 -10.08
C ILE A 210 5.60 15.70 -11.20
N ILE A 211 5.02 15.16 -12.27
CA ILE A 211 5.78 14.68 -13.44
C ILE A 211 6.49 15.85 -14.13
N LEU A 212 5.81 16.98 -14.35
CA LEU A 212 6.40 18.16 -14.97
C LEU A 212 7.52 18.80 -14.14
N ASP A 213 7.42 18.76 -12.81
CA ASP A 213 8.49 19.25 -11.93
C ASP A 213 9.77 18.40 -12.07
N ALA A 214 9.62 17.08 -12.28
CA ALA A 214 10.74 16.16 -12.49
C ALA A 214 11.24 16.11 -13.95
N TYR A 215 10.32 16.24 -14.92
CA TYR A 215 10.57 16.11 -16.36
C TYR A 215 9.92 17.27 -17.13
N PRO A 216 10.49 18.50 -17.07
CA PRO A 216 9.85 19.70 -17.63
C PRO A 216 9.66 19.71 -19.14
N HIS A 217 10.25 18.75 -19.87
CA HIS A 217 10.16 18.62 -21.31
C HIS A 217 8.93 17.83 -21.79
N ILE A 218 8.35 17.00 -20.92
CA ILE A 218 7.15 16.21 -21.25
C ILE A 218 5.96 17.16 -21.39
N LYS A 219 5.11 16.95 -22.39
CA LYS A 219 3.79 17.58 -22.46
C LYS A 219 2.78 16.70 -21.74
N CYS A 220 2.20 17.19 -20.65
CA CYS A 220 1.19 16.46 -19.90
C CYS A 220 -0.22 16.96 -20.26
N THR A 221 -1.11 16.02 -20.57
CA THR A 221 -2.54 16.26 -20.70
C THR A 221 -3.27 15.56 -19.56
N VAL A 222 -4.00 16.31 -18.74
CA VAL A 222 -4.92 15.73 -17.75
C VAL A 222 -6.24 15.48 -18.45
N PHE A 223 -6.67 14.22 -18.47
CA PHE A 223 -7.92 13.80 -19.09
C PHE A 223 -8.90 13.28 -18.04
N ASP A 224 -10.05 13.95 -17.92
CA ASP A 224 -11.05 13.65 -16.90
C ASP A 224 -12.46 14.07 -17.37
N LEU A 225 -13.48 13.83 -16.54
CA LEU A 225 -14.83 14.27 -16.81
C LEU A 225 -14.89 15.81 -16.89
N PRO A 226 -15.72 16.38 -17.79
CA PRO A 226 -15.76 17.84 -18.00
C PRO A 226 -16.00 18.68 -16.73
N HIS A 227 -16.82 18.18 -15.80
CA HIS A 227 -17.13 18.91 -14.55
C HIS A 227 -15.95 18.93 -13.56
N VAL A 228 -15.04 17.95 -13.61
CA VAL A 228 -13.89 17.83 -12.68
C VAL A 228 -12.82 18.86 -13.01
N ILE A 229 -12.54 19.04 -14.31
CA ILE A 229 -11.46 19.90 -14.80
C ILE A 229 -11.91 21.31 -15.20
N ALA A 230 -13.19 21.63 -14.96
CA ALA A 230 -13.74 22.93 -15.32
C ALA A 230 -12.95 24.07 -14.64
N ASN A 231 -12.51 25.05 -15.44
CA ASN A 231 -11.79 26.25 -14.99
C ASN A 231 -10.40 26.01 -14.38
N LEU A 232 -9.75 24.87 -14.65
CA LEU A 232 -8.37 24.66 -14.20
C LEU A 232 -7.37 25.43 -15.08
N PRO A 233 -6.33 26.06 -14.47
CA PRO A 233 -5.38 26.87 -15.21
C PRO A 233 -4.42 26.00 -16.03
N GLU A 234 -4.35 26.26 -17.33
CA GLU A 234 -3.35 25.65 -18.21
C GLU A 234 -1.98 26.30 -18.07
N SER A 235 -0.95 25.57 -18.48
CA SER A 235 0.42 26.09 -18.61
C SER A 235 1.07 25.54 -19.88
N LYS A 236 2.27 26.04 -20.22
CA LYS A 236 2.96 25.70 -21.48
C LYS A 236 3.01 24.19 -21.79
N ASN A 237 3.20 23.35 -20.78
CA ASN A 237 3.31 21.89 -20.91
C ASN A 237 2.23 21.14 -20.12
N LEU A 238 1.17 21.84 -19.68
CA LEU A 238 0.03 21.25 -18.97
C LEU A 238 -1.28 21.73 -19.61
N SER A 239 -2.02 20.80 -20.19
CA SER A 239 -3.37 21.05 -20.74
C SER A 239 -4.40 20.14 -20.07
N TYR A 240 -5.67 20.55 -20.14
CA TYR A 240 -6.79 19.78 -19.61
C TYR A 240 -7.77 19.44 -20.74
N VAL A 241 -8.19 18.17 -20.82
CA VAL A 241 -9.14 17.70 -21.84
C VAL A 241 -10.29 16.99 -21.16
N GLY A 242 -11.51 17.45 -21.43
CA GLY A 242 -12.73 16.85 -20.89
C GLY A 242 -13.25 15.76 -21.81
N GLY A 243 -13.62 14.61 -21.27
CA GLY A 243 -14.23 13.55 -22.06
C GLY A 243 -14.53 12.29 -21.27
N ASP A 244 -14.89 11.24 -22.00
CA ASP A 244 -15.14 9.90 -21.47
C ASP A 244 -14.10 8.92 -22.01
N MET A 245 -13.35 8.28 -21.11
CA MET A 245 -12.33 7.29 -21.44
C MET A 245 -12.88 6.00 -22.07
N PHE A 246 -14.17 5.72 -21.92
CA PHE A 246 -14.85 4.62 -22.62
C PHE A 246 -15.06 4.94 -24.11
N GLU A 247 -15.18 6.21 -24.45
CA GLU A 247 -15.37 6.68 -25.82
C GLU A 247 -14.04 6.90 -26.53
N SER A 248 -13.16 7.74 -25.96
CA SER A 248 -11.86 8.05 -26.55
C SER A 248 -10.86 8.54 -25.51
N ILE A 249 -9.57 8.34 -25.78
CA ILE A 249 -8.47 8.85 -24.96
C ILE A 249 -7.54 9.67 -25.87
N PRO A 250 -7.10 10.88 -25.48
CA PRO A 250 -6.15 11.67 -26.27
C PRO A 250 -4.86 10.90 -26.55
N SER A 251 -4.29 11.08 -27.75
CA SER A 251 -3.04 10.41 -28.12
C SER A 251 -1.83 10.98 -27.40
N ALA A 252 -0.94 10.11 -26.92
CA ALA A 252 0.34 10.47 -26.30
C ALA A 252 1.29 9.27 -26.28
N ASP A 253 2.59 9.51 -26.06
CA ASP A 253 3.60 8.44 -25.97
C ASP A 253 3.31 7.46 -24.82
N ALA A 254 2.74 7.98 -23.72
CA ALA A 254 2.27 7.17 -22.62
C ALA A 254 0.88 7.59 -22.11
N ILE A 255 0.09 6.60 -21.71
CA ILE A 255 -1.17 6.79 -20.97
C ILE A 255 -0.95 6.34 -19.53
N LEU A 256 -1.24 7.20 -18.57
CA LEU A 256 -1.11 6.95 -17.14
C LEU A 256 -2.48 6.77 -16.49
N PHE A 257 -2.59 5.74 -15.65
CA PHE A 257 -3.69 5.54 -14.72
C PHE A 257 -3.14 5.41 -13.30
N LYS A 258 -3.65 6.19 -12.36
CA LYS A 258 -3.38 5.99 -10.93
C LYS A 258 -4.70 5.80 -10.19
N CYS A 259 -4.92 4.65 -9.56
CA CYS A 259 -6.16 4.39 -8.81
C CYS A 259 -7.41 4.63 -9.66
N VAL A 260 -7.38 4.15 -10.92
CA VAL A 260 -8.50 4.27 -11.86
C VAL A 260 -9.03 2.90 -12.22
N LEU A 261 -8.18 1.99 -12.72
CA LEU A 261 -8.61 0.69 -13.24
C LEU A 261 -9.13 -0.24 -12.14
N HIS A 262 -8.71 -0.05 -10.89
CA HIS A 262 -9.31 -0.75 -9.75
C HIS A 262 -10.78 -0.39 -9.48
N ASN A 263 -11.33 0.69 -10.08
CA ASN A 263 -12.73 1.08 -9.91
C ASN A 263 -13.69 0.37 -10.87
N TRP A 264 -13.18 -0.38 -11.84
CA TRP A 264 -13.95 -0.93 -12.95
C TRP A 264 -13.85 -2.45 -13.01
N SER A 265 -14.90 -3.09 -13.54
CA SER A 265 -14.91 -4.52 -13.83
C SER A 265 -13.82 -4.90 -14.85
N ASP A 266 -13.53 -6.19 -14.98
CA ASP A 266 -12.54 -6.67 -15.93
C ASP A 266 -12.94 -6.37 -17.38
N GLU A 267 -14.23 -6.48 -17.72
CA GLU A 267 -14.77 -6.15 -19.04
C GLU A 267 -14.57 -4.68 -19.38
N ASP A 268 -14.82 -3.80 -18.42
CA ASP A 268 -14.67 -2.36 -18.60
C ASP A 268 -13.20 -1.94 -18.66
N CYS A 269 -12.34 -2.54 -17.83
CA CYS A 269 -10.88 -2.39 -17.96
C CYS A 269 -10.39 -2.78 -19.35
N VAL A 270 -10.86 -3.91 -19.91
CA VAL A 270 -10.49 -4.33 -21.28
C VAL A 270 -10.94 -3.31 -22.33
N LYS A 271 -12.14 -2.72 -22.19
CA LYS A 271 -12.60 -1.65 -23.11
C LYS A 271 -11.70 -0.41 -23.03
N ILE A 272 -11.39 0.05 -21.82
CA ILE A 272 -10.52 1.22 -21.58
C ILE A 272 -9.12 0.96 -22.15
N LEU A 273 -8.54 -0.21 -21.86
CA LEU A 273 -7.21 -0.59 -22.34
C LEU A 273 -7.15 -0.69 -23.87
N LYS A 274 -8.25 -1.08 -24.54
CA LYS A 274 -8.34 -1.03 -26.01
C LYS A 274 -8.29 0.41 -26.53
N ARG A 275 -8.99 1.36 -25.88
CA ARG A 275 -8.88 2.79 -26.20
C ARG A 275 -7.45 3.31 -26.01
N CYS A 276 -6.77 2.87 -24.94
CA CYS A 276 -5.37 3.23 -24.71
C CYS A 276 -4.47 2.74 -25.84
N LYS A 277 -4.69 1.50 -26.29
CA LYS A 277 -3.92 0.92 -27.39
C LYS A 277 -4.11 1.68 -28.71
N GLU A 278 -5.28 2.27 -28.94
CA GLU A 278 -5.56 3.15 -30.08
C GLU A 278 -4.89 4.53 -29.91
N ALA A 279 -4.71 5.00 -28.68
CA ALA A 279 -4.17 6.31 -28.35
C ALA A 279 -2.62 6.36 -28.29
N ILE A 280 -1.94 5.26 -28.04
CA ILE A 280 -0.47 5.21 -27.97
C ILE A 280 0.18 4.95 -29.34
N PRO A 281 1.43 5.40 -29.56
CA PRO A 281 2.22 5.05 -30.73
C PRO A 281 2.39 3.54 -30.93
N SER A 282 2.83 3.17 -32.13
CA SER A 282 3.04 1.77 -32.49
C SER A 282 4.12 1.10 -31.62
N LYS A 283 4.17 -0.23 -31.67
CA LYS A 283 5.15 -1.05 -30.94
C LYS A 283 6.60 -0.59 -31.14
N ASP A 284 6.94 -0.19 -32.36
CA ASP A 284 8.30 0.21 -32.73
C ASP A 284 8.66 1.62 -32.25
N ASP A 285 7.65 2.42 -31.91
CA ASP A 285 7.77 3.80 -31.42
C ASP A 285 7.71 3.90 -29.88
N GLY A 286 7.64 2.76 -29.17
CA GLY A 286 7.79 2.70 -27.72
C GLY A 286 6.56 3.10 -26.90
N GLY A 287 5.36 3.12 -27.51
CA GLY A 287 4.11 3.45 -26.81
C GLY A 287 3.82 2.51 -25.62
N LYS A 288 3.40 3.07 -24.48
CA LYS A 288 3.13 2.30 -23.25
C LYS A 288 1.93 2.81 -22.45
N VAL A 289 1.32 1.91 -21.69
CA VAL A 289 0.38 2.24 -20.62
C VAL A 289 1.07 2.05 -19.28
N ILE A 290 0.99 3.05 -18.41
CA ILE A 290 1.55 3.04 -17.05
C ILE A 290 0.36 2.99 -16.09
N ILE A 291 0.33 1.99 -15.22
CA ILE A 291 -0.74 1.80 -14.23
C ILE A 291 -0.12 1.76 -12.84
N ILE A 292 -0.70 2.51 -11.92
CA ILE A 292 -0.31 2.53 -10.51
C ILE A 292 -1.54 2.15 -9.70
N ASP A 293 -1.61 0.87 -9.38
CA ASP A 293 -2.69 0.21 -8.62
C ASP A 293 -2.10 -0.85 -7.69
N MET A 294 -2.93 -1.44 -6.82
CA MET A 294 -2.46 -2.56 -6.02
C MET A 294 -2.35 -3.82 -6.87
N VAL A 295 -1.39 -4.66 -6.52
CA VAL A 295 -1.30 -6.04 -7.00
C VAL A 295 -1.33 -6.94 -5.78
N ILE A 296 -2.38 -7.75 -5.66
CA ILE A 296 -2.51 -8.71 -4.55
C ILE A 296 -1.53 -9.86 -4.76
N ASP A 297 -0.67 -10.08 -3.78
CA ASP A 297 0.25 -11.21 -3.76
C ASP A 297 0.36 -11.80 -2.35
N GLY A 298 -0.51 -12.77 -2.05
CA GLY A 298 -0.56 -13.39 -0.73
C GLY A 298 0.68 -14.19 -0.32
N GLU A 299 1.62 -14.46 -1.23
CA GLU A 299 2.87 -15.18 -0.92
C GLU A 299 4.02 -14.22 -0.63
N ARG A 300 4.07 -13.08 -1.33
CA ARG A 300 5.16 -12.08 -1.20
C ARG A 300 4.83 -10.95 -0.23
N ASP A 301 3.55 -10.64 -0.02
CA ASP A 301 3.14 -9.54 0.85
C ASP A 301 3.34 -9.90 2.34
N GLU A 302 3.85 -8.93 3.10
CA GLU A 302 3.82 -9.02 4.57
C GLU A 302 2.37 -8.99 5.07
N HIS A 303 2.10 -9.64 6.21
CA HIS A 303 0.74 -9.86 6.72
C HIS A 303 -0.14 -8.59 6.72
N ASP A 304 0.36 -7.48 7.24
CA ASP A 304 -0.42 -6.23 7.36
C ASP A 304 -0.64 -5.54 5.99
N ILE A 305 0.32 -5.69 5.06
CA ILE A 305 0.17 -5.22 3.67
C ILE A 305 -0.90 -6.05 2.96
N ALA A 306 -0.86 -7.36 3.11
CA ALA A 306 -1.84 -8.27 2.54
C ALA A 306 -3.25 -7.99 3.09
N GLU A 307 -3.40 -7.88 4.41
CA GLU A 307 -4.68 -7.53 5.05
C GLU A 307 -5.22 -6.20 4.52
N THR A 308 -4.37 -5.19 4.39
CA THR A 308 -4.78 -3.87 3.87
C THR A 308 -5.22 -3.97 2.41
N LYS A 309 -4.47 -4.65 1.53
CA LYS A 309 -4.86 -4.84 0.13
C LYS A 309 -6.20 -5.57 -0.01
N LEU A 310 -6.44 -6.59 0.81
CA LEU A 310 -7.72 -7.32 0.82
C LEU A 310 -8.89 -6.45 1.31
N VAL A 311 -8.66 -5.57 2.30
CA VAL A 311 -9.69 -4.60 2.70
C VAL A 311 -9.99 -3.60 1.58
N PHE A 312 -8.97 -3.17 0.82
CA PHE A 312 -9.18 -2.35 -0.38
C PHE A 312 -9.95 -3.08 -1.47
N ASP A 313 -9.72 -4.38 -1.67
CA ASP A 313 -10.50 -5.18 -2.61
C ASP A 313 -12.00 -5.19 -2.24
N ILE A 314 -12.31 -5.43 -0.97
CA ILE A 314 -13.69 -5.36 -0.46
C ILE A 314 -14.25 -3.94 -0.55
N LEU A 315 -13.44 -2.90 -0.31
CA LEU A 315 -13.84 -1.51 -0.50
C LEU A 315 -14.26 -1.25 -1.95
N MET A 316 -13.51 -1.77 -2.94
CA MET A 316 -13.88 -1.63 -4.34
C MET A 316 -15.20 -2.34 -4.66
N MET A 317 -15.40 -3.55 -4.15
CA MET A 317 -16.68 -4.28 -4.29
C MET A 317 -17.86 -3.52 -3.65
N VAL A 318 -17.65 -2.84 -2.53
CA VAL A 318 -18.69 -2.06 -1.84
C VAL A 318 -19.05 -0.79 -2.62
N LEU A 319 -18.04 -0.07 -3.12
CA LEU A 319 -18.24 1.29 -3.63
C LEU A 319 -18.52 1.37 -5.12
N VAL A 320 -17.95 0.44 -5.88
CA VAL A 320 -17.90 0.49 -7.35
C VAL A 320 -17.98 -0.94 -7.91
N THR A 321 -17.89 -1.10 -9.23
CA THR A 321 -17.91 -2.43 -9.88
C THR A 321 -16.52 -3.06 -9.99
N GLY A 322 -15.52 -2.40 -9.40
CA GLY A 322 -14.12 -2.76 -9.50
C GLY A 322 -13.62 -3.71 -8.41
N ARG A 323 -12.30 -3.86 -8.39
CA ARG A 323 -11.57 -4.79 -7.53
C ARG A 323 -10.07 -4.51 -7.54
N GLU A 324 -9.39 -4.96 -6.50
CA GLU A 324 -7.92 -5.07 -6.50
C GLU A 324 -7.54 -6.43 -7.11
N ARG A 325 -6.54 -6.44 -7.99
CA ARG A 325 -6.25 -7.61 -8.84
C ARG A 325 -4.95 -8.29 -8.47
N THR A 326 -4.90 -9.60 -8.65
CA THR A 326 -3.65 -10.37 -8.66
C THR A 326 -2.87 -10.16 -9.95
N GLU A 327 -1.59 -10.53 -9.98
CA GLU A 327 -0.76 -10.47 -11.20
C GLU A 327 -1.38 -11.26 -12.37
N LYS A 328 -2.00 -12.42 -12.10
CA LYS A 328 -2.67 -13.25 -13.12
C LYS A 328 -3.91 -12.59 -13.71
N GLU A 329 -4.68 -11.88 -12.88
CA GLU A 329 -5.86 -11.14 -13.35
C GLU A 329 -5.44 -9.92 -14.18
N TRP A 330 -4.40 -9.20 -13.76
CA TRP A 330 -3.78 -8.15 -14.58
C TRP A 330 -3.30 -8.68 -15.94
N GLU A 331 -2.56 -9.78 -15.94
CA GLU A 331 -2.12 -10.45 -17.18
C GLU A 331 -3.31 -10.78 -18.10
N HIS A 332 -4.38 -11.34 -17.54
CA HIS A 332 -5.57 -11.71 -18.30
C HIS A 332 -6.18 -10.50 -19.01
N ILE A 333 -6.39 -9.38 -18.30
CA ILE A 333 -7.00 -8.18 -18.90
C ILE A 333 -6.08 -7.52 -19.94
N PHE A 334 -4.75 -7.54 -19.73
CA PHE A 334 -3.79 -7.05 -20.73
C PHE A 334 -3.84 -7.87 -22.02
N LEU A 335 -3.87 -9.20 -21.92
CA LEU A 335 -3.95 -10.09 -23.07
C LEU A 335 -5.28 -9.90 -23.84
N GLN A 336 -6.41 -9.78 -23.13
CA GLN A 336 -7.72 -9.52 -23.74
C GLN A 336 -7.82 -8.15 -24.42
N ALA A 337 -7.12 -7.15 -23.89
CA ALA A 337 -6.98 -5.83 -24.52
C ALA A 337 -5.96 -5.84 -25.69
N GLY A 338 -5.22 -6.93 -25.86
CA GLY A 338 -4.29 -7.15 -26.96
C GLY A 338 -2.88 -6.60 -26.70
N PHE A 339 -2.50 -6.32 -25.46
CA PHE A 339 -1.11 -6.08 -25.09
C PHE A 339 -0.35 -7.40 -25.04
N SER A 340 0.91 -7.41 -25.50
CA SER A 340 1.72 -8.63 -25.59
C SER A 340 2.76 -8.75 -24.48
N HIS A 341 3.03 -7.68 -23.74
CA HIS A 341 4.00 -7.69 -22.66
C HIS A 341 3.57 -6.73 -21.54
N TYR A 342 3.89 -7.12 -20.31
CA TYR A 342 3.75 -6.26 -19.15
C TYR A 342 4.91 -6.50 -18.18
N LYS A 343 5.16 -5.51 -17.32
CA LYS A 343 6.12 -5.59 -16.24
C LYS A 343 5.52 -4.98 -14.99
N ILE A 344 5.54 -5.72 -13.87
CA ILE A 344 5.11 -5.25 -12.56
C ILE A 344 6.34 -4.98 -11.70
N THR A 345 6.40 -3.80 -11.09
CA THR A 345 7.46 -3.40 -10.16
C THR A 345 6.83 -3.08 -8.79
N PRO A 346 7.04 -3.93 -7.76
CA PRO A 346 6.48 -3.75 -6.42
C PRO A 346 7.42 -2.90 -5.56
N ILE A 347 7.17 -1.59 -5.48
CA ILE A 347 8.14 -0.63 -4.90
C ILE A 347 7.53 0.43 -3.99
N PHE A 348 6.20 0.47 -3.80
CA PHE A 348 5.54 1.59 -3.09
C PHE A 348 4.53 1.15 -2.03
N GLY A 349 4.98 0.29 -1.11
CA GLY A 349 4.14 -0.23 -0.03
C GLY A 349 2.96 -1.04 -0.56
N LEU A 350 1.76 -0.46 -0.51
CA LEU A 350 0.55 -1.12 -1.01
C LEU A 350 0.45 -1.13 -2.55
N ARG A 351 1.17 -0.25 -3.25
CA ARG A 351 1.04 -0.04 -4.69
C ARG A 351 2.15 -0.73 -5.48
N SER A 352 1.81 -1.07 -6.70
CA SER A 352 2.73 -1.54 -7.74
C SER A 352 2.71 -0.56 -8.91
N LEU A 353 3.83 -0.44 -9.61
CA LEU A 353 3.89 0.20 -10.93
C LEU A 353 3.85 -0.89 -11.99
N ILE A 354 2.92 -0.78 -12.92
CA ILE A 354 2.72 -1.73 -14.02
C ILE A 354 2.94 -0.99 -15.34
N GLU A 355 3.84 -1.50 -16.18
CA GLU A 355 4.00 -1.05 -17.56
C GLU A 355 3.38 -2.11 -18.48
N ALA A 356 2.39 -1.75 -19.28
CA ALA A 356 1.82 -2.61 -20.32
C ALA A 356 2.16 -2.02 -21.70
N ASN A 357 2.72 -2.85 -22.58
CA ASN A 357 3.14 -2.40 -23.90
C ASN A 357 3.08 -3.55 -24.91
N ASN A 358 3.32 -3.21 -26.18
CA ASN A 358 3.37 -4.19 -27.26
C ASN A 358 4.79 -4.73 -27.49
N TRP A 359 5.76 -4.43 -26.63
CA TRP A 359 7.18 -4.72 -26.85
C TRP A 359 7.47 -6.22 -26.86
N HIS A 360 8.36 -6.66 -27.77
CA HIS A 360 9.12 -7.89 -27.59
C HIS A 360 10.57 -7.44 -27.45
N GLY A 361 11.16 -7.60 -26.27
CA GLY A 361 12.58 -7.42 -26.11
C GLY A 361 13.30 -8.37 -27.06
N CYS A 362 14.08 -7.79 -27.97
CA CYS A 362 15.17 -8.51 -28.60
C CYS A 362 16.05 -9.03 -27.45
N ASN A 363 16.11 -10.35 -27.29
CA ASN A 363 16.81 -11.03 -26.22
C ASN A 363 18.34 -11.01 -26.45
N ASN A 364 18.91 -9.83 -26.73
CA ASN A 364 20.28 -9.65 -27.20
C ASN A 364 21.11 -8.67 -26.36
N SER A 365 20.85 -8.59 -25.05
CA SER A 365 21.75 -7.93 -24.10
C SER A 365 22.48 -8.93 -23.19
N MET A 366 22.85 -10.09 -23.74
CA MET A 366 23.88 -10.98 -23.17
C MET A 366 25.01 -11.34 -24.16
N GLU A 367 25.06 -10.73 -25.35
CA GLU A 367 26.13 -10.91 -26.34
C GLU A 367 26.71 -9.58 -26.82
N LEU A 368 27.34 -8.81 -25.92
CA LEU A 368 28.21 -7.70 -26.30
C LEU A 368 29.56 -7.70 -25.56
N TRP A 369 29.98 -8.89 -25.08
CA TRP A 369 31.34 -9.14 -24.62
C TRP A 369 31.84 -10.51 -25.12
N SER A 370 32.09 -10.63 -26.43
CA SER A 370 32.95 -11.70 -26.98
C SER A 370 33.48 -11.34 -28.37
N GLY A 371 34.06 -10.15 -28.50
CA GLY A 371 34.90 -9.82 -29.66
C GLY A 371 36.29 -10.44 -29.56
N VAL A 372 36.43 -11.74 -29.86
CA VAL A 372 37.74 -12.37 -30.18
C VAL A 372 37.55 -13.39 -31.32
N PRO A 373 38.38 -13.39 -32.39
CA PRO A 373 38.19 -14.29 -33.54
C PRO A 373 38.50 -15.76 -33.19
N ARG A 374 37.67 -16.69 -33.66
CA ARG A 374 37.86 -18.14 -33.52
C ARG A 374 39.09 -18.60 -34.32
N CYS A 375 40.04 -19.23 -33.63
CA CYS A 375 41.09 -20.03 -34.25
C CYS A 375 41.28 -21.34 -33.47
N GLY A 376 41.20 -22.48 -34.16
CA GLY A 376 41.84 -23.76 -33.81
C GLY A 376 41.20 -24.63 -32.73
N LYS A 377 40.78 -25.85 -33.12
CA LYS A 377 40.47 -26.97 -32.24
C LYS A 377 41.71 -27.41 -31.45
N VAL A 378 41.58 -27.61 -30.14
CA VAL A 378 42.47 -28.48 -29.34
C VAL A 378 41.63 -29.17 -28.24
N ASP A 379 41.80 -30.48 -28.09
CA ASP A 379 41.14 -31.35 -27.12
C ASP A 379 41.59 -31.09 -25.67
N HIS A 380 40.66 -31.18 -24.71
CA HIS A 380 40.96 -31.13 -23.26
C HIS A 380 40.32 -32.33 -22.50
N PRO A 381 40.99 -32.84 -21.44
CA PRO A 381 40.64 -34.08 -20.72
C PRO A 381 39.49 -33.88 -19.70
N PRO A 382 38.90 -34.97 -19.12
CA PRO A 382 37.67 -34.87 -18.34
C PRO A 382 37.85 -34.17 -16.98
N ILE A 383 36.78 -33.47 -16.57
CA ILE A 383 36.66 -32.68 -15.34
C ILE A 383 36.61 -33.59 -14.09
N PRO A 384 37.32 -33.30 -12.98
CA PRO A 384 37.26 -34.12 -11.77
C PRO A 384 36.02 -33.86 -10.90
N ASP A 385 35.60 -34.90 -10.18
CA ASP A 385 34.52 -34.88 -9.19
C ASP A 385 34.85 -33.97 -7.98
N MET A 386 34.05 -32.92 -7.77
CA MET A 386 34.23 -31.93 -6.69
C MET A 386 33.97 -32.46 -5.28
N ARG A 387 33.54 -33.72 -5.10
CA ARG A 387 33.33 -34.28 -3.75
C ARG A 387 34.62 -34.54 -2.97
N ASN A 388 35.77 -34.62 -3.63
CA ASN A 388 37.06 -34.93 -3.00
C ASN A 388 38.00 -33.73 -2.76
N VAL A 389 37.61 -32.50 -3.13
CA VAL A 389 38.47 -31.30 -2.98
C VAL A 389 38.28 -30.60 -1.62
N MET A 390 37.26 -30.98 -0.83
CA MET A 390 36.84 -30.21 0.35
C MET A 390 37.08 -30.90 1.70
N SER A 391 37.95 -31.91 1.77
CA SER A 391 38.26 -32.63 3.02
C SER A 391 39.40 -32.01 3.85
N GLY A 392 39.91 -30.83 3.51
CA GLY A 392 41.12 -30.26 4.14
C GLY A 392 41.13 -28.77 4.49
N MET A 393 40.03 -28.02 4.34
CA MET A 393 40.04 -26.56 4.56
C MET A 393 39.53 -26.15 5.95
N GLY A 394 40.30 -25.32 6.65
CA GLY A 394 39.95 -24.75 7.94
C GLY A 394 39.16 -23.44 7.81
N ILE A 395 38.51 -23.04 8.91
CA ILE A 395 37.62 -21.85 9.01
C ILE A 395 38.25 -20.53 8.52
N ARG A 396 39.59 -20.42 8.51
CA ARG A 396 40.27 -19.21 8.05
C ARG A 396 40.33 -19.05 6.52
N ASP A 397 40.17 -20.12 5.74
CA ASP A 397 40.31 -20.08 4.28
C ASP A 397 39.00 -19.69 3.55
N ILE A 398 37.86 -19.74 4.26
CA ILE A 398 36.53 -19.37 3.72
C ILE A 398 36.32 -17.84 3.69
N LEU A 399 37.14 -17.07 4.41
CA LEU A 399 36.99 -15.62 4.57
C LEU A 399 37.79 -14.76 3.57
N LEU A 400 38.52 -15.37 2.62
CA LEU A 400 39.43 -14.66 1.71
C LEU A 400 39.05 -14.73 0.21
N ILE A 401 37.82 -15.12 -0.14
CA ILE A 401 37.36 -15.16 -1.54
C ILE A 401 36.64 -13.85 -1.91
N PRO A 402 37.02 -13.13 -3.00
CA PRO A 402 36.41 -11.84 -3.37
C PRO A 402 34.93 -11.92 -3.80
N ASP A 403 34.15 -10.93 -3.38
CA ASP A 403 32.68 -10.80 -3.45
C ASP A 403 32.08 -10.52 -4.86
N ILE A 404 32.46 -11.25 -5.92
CA ILE A 404 31.86 -11.03 -7.26
C ILE A 404 30.88 -12.13 -7.71
N PHE A 405 30.80 -13.26 -7.01
CA PHE A 405 29.81 -14.29 -7.33
C PHE A 405 29.37 -14.98 -6.03
N LEU A 406 28.18 -14.70 -5.48
CA LEU A 406 27.33 -15.61 -4.66
C LEU A 406 26.22 -14.86 -3.89
N GLY A 407 25.22 -14.32 -4.59
CA GLY A 407 24.06 -13.64 -3.98
C GLY A 407 22.97 -14.53 -3.37
N VAL A 408 23.05 -15.88 -3.47
CA VAL A 408 21.90 -16.75 -3.09
C VAL A 408 22.24 -17.92 -2.16
N LYS A 409 23.52 -18.27 -1.92
CA LYS A 409 23.88 -19.48 -1.13
C LYS A 409 24.43 -19.23 0.28
N ARG A 410 24.50 -17.99 0.77
CA ARG A 410 24.93 -17.69 2.15
C ARG A 410 23.91 -18.10 3.22
N ARG A 411 22.60 -17.96 2.93
CA ARG A 411 21.51 -18.33 3.85
C ARG A 411 21.33 -19.85 4.02
N PHE A 412 21.63 -20.64 2.99
CA PHE A 412 21.52 -22.11 3.06
C PHE A 412 22.63 -22.72 3.93
N PHE A 413 23.85 -22.17 3.84
CA PHE A 413 24.99 -22.65 4.64
C PHE A 413 24.88 -22.32 6.13
N LEU A 414 24.32 -21.15 6.49
CA LEU A 414 24.13 -20.78 7.90
C LEU A 414 23.07 -21.65 8.59
N LYS A 415 22.04 -22.09 7.83
CA LYS A 415 20.96 -22.94 8.34
C LYS A 415 21.45 -24.37 8.64
N VAL A 416 22.24 -24.97 7.75
CA VAL A 416 22.82 -26.32 7.96
C VAL A 416 23.83 -26.36 9.13
N PHE A 417 24.54 -25.26 9.39
CA PHE A 417 25.50 -25.18 10.49
C PHE A 417 24.82 -25.01 11.87
N LEU A 418 23.72 -24.25 11.94
CA LEU A 418 22.95 -24.05 13.17
C LEU A 418 22.17 -25.31 13.60
N ASP A 419 21.59 -26.04 12.65
CA ASP A 419 20.82 -27.27 12.94
C ASP A 419 21.70 -28.39 13.52
N ARG A 420 23.01 -28.42 13.22
CA ARG A 420 23.96 -29.38 13.79
C ARG A 420 24.37 -29.09 15.24
N HIS A 421 24.29 -27.84 15.69
CA HIS A 421 24.68 -27.45 17.05
C HIS A 421 23.54 -27.51 18.07
N VAL A 422 22.28 -27.43 17.63
CA VAL A 422 21.10 -27.53 18.51
C VAL A 422 20.88 -28.98 19.00
N TYR A 423 21.27 -29.98 18.21
CA TYR A 423 21.11 -31.40 18.57
C TYR A 423 22.04 -31.89 19.70
N TYR A 424 23.08 -31.12 20.05
CA TYR A 424 24.06 -31.51 21.08
C TYR A 424 23.72 -31.03 22.50
N HIS A 425 22.67 -30.21 22.67
CA HIS A 425 22.34 -29.60 23.97
C HIS A 425 21.03 -30.06 24.63
N GLN A 426 20.28 -31.00 24.04
CA GLN A 426 18.98 -31.44 24.56
C GLN A 426 18.97 -32.78 25.33
N THR A 427 20.14 -33.35 25.65
CA THR A 427 20.22 -34.53 26.52
C THR A 427 21.05 -34.22 27.77
N ASN A 428 20.45 -33.56 28.77
CA ASN A 428 20.79 -33.70 30.21
C ASN A 428 19.97 -32.71 31.07
N HIS A 429 18.88 -33.19 31.68
CA HIS A 429 18.64 -33.19 33.13
C HIS A 429 17.14 -33.31 33.48
N SER A 430 16.92 -34.15 34.49
CA SER A 430 15.66 -34.64 35.05
C SER A 430 15.27 -33.90 36.35
N SER A 431 14.03 -34.14 36.79
CA SER A 431 13.47 -34.12 38.18
C SER A 431 12.59 -32.94 38.68
N HIS A 432 11.27 -33.20 38.67
CA HIS A 432 10.17 -33.05 39.67
C HIS A 432 9.83 -31.75 40.46
N PRO A 433 8.56 -31.60 40.94
CA PRO A 433 7.84 -30.33 41.18
C PRO A 433 7.45 -30.05 42.66
N ILE A 434 7.10 -28.81 43.01
CA ILE A 434 6.36 -28.46 44.25
C ILE A 434 5.37 -27.28 44.05
N LEU A 435 4.26 -27.39 44.78
CA LEU A 435 2.97 -26.69 44.87
C LEU A 435 2.92 -25.21 45.33
N ASN A 436 1.71 -24.66 45.09
CA ASN A 436 0.88 -23.75 45.92
C ASN A 436 0.89 -22.22 45.67
N GLY A 437 -0.35 -21.66 45.61
CA GLY A 437 -0.62 -20.27 45.95
C GLY A 437 -1.88 -19.66 45.31
N GLN A 438 -3.04 -19.87 45.93
CA GLN A 438 -4.26 -19.10 45.69
C GLN A 438 -4.05 -17.59 45.89
N LEU A 439 -4.83 -16.76 45.18
CA LEU A 439 -5.51 -15.57 45.73
C LEU A 439 -6.56 -15.09 44.73
N GLY A 440 -7.83 -15.13 45.14
CA GLY A 440 -8.94 -14.51 44.43
C GLY A 440 -9.22 -13.12 44.97
N TYR A 441 -9.91 -12.30 44.18
CA TYR A 441 -10.84 -11.27 44.67
C TYR A 441 -11.93 -11.06 43.62
N GLY A 442 -13.15 -11.48 43.97
CA GLY A 442 -14.39 -11.18 43.26
C GLY A 442 -15.04 -9.95 43.87
N TRP A 443 -15.52 -9.08 42.99
CA TRP A 443 -16.39 -7.96 43.28
C TRP A 443 -17.83 -8.45 43.47
N PHE A 444 -18.56 -7.93 44.46
CA PHE A 444 -19.99 -7.65 44.31
C PHE A 444 -20.38 -6.44 45.17
N ARG A 445 -21.15 -5.56 44.53
CA ARG A 445 -21.78 -4.36 45.07
C ARG A 445 -23.27 -4.54 44.85
N SER A 446 -24.09 -4.30 45.87
CA SER A 446 -25.50 -3.95 45.74
C SER A 446 -26.01 -3.44 47.08
N ASP A 447 -26.62 -2.25 46.99
CA ASP A 447 -27.39 -1.44 47.96
C ASP A 447 -26.64 -0.68 49.06
#